data_AF-A0A559L541-F1
#
_entry.id   AF-A0A559L541-F1
#
_cell.length_a   1.000
_cell.length_b   1.000
_cell.length_c   1.000
_cell.angle_alpha   90.00
_cell.angle_beta   90.00
_cell.angle_gamma   90.00
#
_symmetry.space_group_name_H-M   'P 1'
#
loop_
_entity.id
_entity.type
_entity.pdbx_description
1 polymer ?
#
loop_
_entity_poly.entity_id
_entity_poly.type
_entity_poly.pdbx_seq_one_letter_code
_entity_poly.pdbx_strand_id
1 'polypeptide(L)'
;MGISLEDLAPAVPVVSIKVPESFNYGPTVLQPTHQEPLSRNPKTITQFPKTPTDSSTSNLLQLNLTGETQVFSKLLEHVPNRGLFDQADIDLIGLPYTQSIVDAMPNPDGTVPEKPPNIHFEPGLWMRVPQVEDMPELAASFCRIGSIPHGTTINAQGFRHAITSKDAPDIDPTDITPLLIEQVGIPPINEPHKTATELEIVDDPNTILRQANEGKDIIENTMSIVSTYAPPGAFGGGTSNIGFNIGSDERKKTGASREKKSGNANAVDVTAQYWVSKIRAEVELDPSMRVGQKVSPASQGPRDAVPEFYIDNEVEIPPCKKTVTVAYTQIQYSQMVMLDFNGIKWPHVTVATLAPIIDRKKPTLSSAMEYVKNSSI
;
A
#
# COMPACT_ATOMS: atom_id res chain seq x y z
N MET A 1 -36.26 30.66 -18.79
CA MET A 1 -34.78 30.49 -18.68
C MET A 1 -34.59 29.33 -17.73
N GLY A 2 -34.38 28.14 -18.27
CA GLY A 2 -34.26 26.92 -17.49
C GLY A 2 -32.80 26.71 -17.12
N ILE A 3 -32.57 26.45 -15.84
CA ILE A 3 -31.29 25.99 -15.28
C ILE A 3 -30.94 24.68 -16.00
N SER A 4 -29.77 24.58 -16.64
CA SER A 4 -29.37 23.37 -17.36
C SER A 4 -28.91 22.28 -16.38
N LEU A 5 -28.90 21.00 -16.79
CA LEU A 5 -28.36 19.91 -15.96
C LEU A 5 -26.89 20.13 -15.56
N GLU A 6 -26.14 20.88 -16.37
CA GLU A 6 -24.74 21.26 -16.09
C GLU A 6 -24.64 22.28 -14.94
N ASP A 7 -25.70 23.06 -14.69
CA ASP A 7 -25.78 24.05 -13.61
C ASP A 7 -26.27 23.43 -12.27
N LEU A 8 -26.75 22.17 -12.29
CA LEU A 8 -27.27 21.43 -11.12
C LEU A 8 -26.33 20.32 -10.66
N ALA A 9 -25.26 20.02 -11.40
CA ALA A 9 -24.22 19.13 -10.94
C ALA A 9 -23.48 19.82 -9.77
N PRO A 10 -23.47 19.27 -8.53
CA PRO A 10 -22.48 19.70 -7.56
C PRO A 10 -21.12 19.53 -8.23
N ALA A 11 -20.34 20.61 -8.27
CA ALA A 11 -18.97 20.58 -8.75
C ALA A 11 -18.17 19.58 -7.90
N VAL A 12 -18.21 18.31 -8.30
CA VAL A 12 -17.37 17.26 -7.75
C VAL A 12 -15.94 17.75 -7.97
N PRO A 13 -15.10 17.88 -6.94
CA PRO A 13 -13.68 17.99 -7.18
C PRO A 13 -13.26 16.67 -7.81
N VAL A 14 -13.22 16.64 -9.14
CA VAL A 14 -12.44 15.65 -9.89
C VAL A 14 -11.01 15.94 -9.50
N VAL A 15 -10.50 15.25 -8.48
CA VAL A 15 -9.06 15.18 -8.24
C VAL A 15 -8.52 14.29 -9.36
N SER A 16 -8.28 14.88 -10.53
CA SER A 16 -7.32 14.32 -11.47
C SER A 16 -5.97 14.35 -10.76
N ILE A 17 -5.63 13.27 -10.07
CA ILE A 17 -4.24 13.02 -9.73
C ILE A 17 -3.57 12.76 -11.08
N LYS A 18 -3.02 13.81 -11.70
CA LYS A 18 -2.03 13.66 -12.76
C LYS A 18 -0.78 13.08 -12.11
N VAL A 19 -0.81 11.79 -11.80
CA VAL A 19 0.42 11.02 -11.62
C VAL A 19 1.04 11.00 -13.01
N PRO A 20 2.18 11.68 -13.24
CA PRO A 20 2.76 11.69 -14.57
C PRO A 20 3.08 10.24 -14.96
N GLU A 21 2.85 9.91 -16.23
CA GLU A 21 3.02 8.55 -16.75
C GLU A 21 4.39 7.99 -16.32
N SER A 22 4.43 6.93 -15.51
CA SER A 22 5.60 6.18 -15.02
C SER A 22 6.45 6.76 -13.87
N PHE A 23 5.84 6.92 -12.69
CA PHE A 23 6.58 7.08 -11.43
C PHE A 23 6.89 5.71 -10.79
N ASN A 24 8.08 5.60 -10.21
CA ASN A 24 8.49 4.50 -9.33
C ASN A 24 8.47 5.02 -7.89
N TYR A 25 8.08 4.20 -6.93
CA TYR A 25 7.97 4.60 -5.53
C TYR A 25 8.85 3.75 -4.62
N GLY A 26 9.82 4.31 -3.89
CA GLY A 26 10.72 3.58 -2.97
C GLY A 26 10.34 3.70 -1.48
N PRO A 27 10.81 2.80 -0.59
CA PRO A 27 10.03 2.34 0.58
C PRO A 27 10.43 2.83 1.97
N THR A 28 9.44 2.80 2.87
CA THR A 28 9.57 2.20 4.21
C THR A 28 8.30 1.42 4.50
N VAL A 29 8.43 0.11 4.71
CA VAL A 29 7.32 -0.76 5.13
C VAL A 29 7.73 -1.63 6.31
N LEU A 30 6.86 -1.67 7.32
CA LEU A 30 6.85 -2.75 8.29
C LEU A 30 5.75 -3.74 7.91
N GLN A 31 6.17 -4.98 7.69
CA GLN A 31 5.31 -6.12 7.44
C GLN A 31 5.41 -7.07 8.65
N PRO A 32 4.35 -7.31 9.43
CA PRO A 32 4.27 -8.41 10.37
C PRO A 32 4.00 -9.72 9.59
N THR A 33 4.85 -10.10 8.62
CA THR A 33 4.66 -11.33 7.82
C THR A 33 5.81 -12.30 7.99
N HIS A 34 5.82 -13.00 9.12
CA HIS A 34 5.86 -14.46 9.07
C HIS A 34 5.60 -15.02 10.47
N GLN A 35 4.42 -15.62 10.66
CA GLN A 35 4.28 -16.68 11.65
C GLN A 35 4.46 -18.00 10.91
N GLU A 36 5.63 -18.60 11.07
CA GLU A 36 5.75 -20.03 10.85
C GLU A 36 4.98 -20.72 11.99
N PRO A 37 4.02 -21.62 11.69
CA PRO A 37 3.19 -22.28 12.71
C PRO A 37 3.99 -23.18 13.66
N LEU A 38 5.31 -23.24 13.50
CA LEU A 38 6.27 -23.84 14.39
C LEU A 38 7.57 -23.02 14.26
N SER A 39 8.15 -22.52 15.35
CA SER A 39 9.55 -22.04 15.32
C SER A 39 10.56 -23.13 14.89
N ARG A 40 10.07 -24.37 14.72
CA ARG A 40 10.76 -25.55 14.22
C ARG A 40 9.79 -26.39 13.38
N ASN A 41 9.46 -25.98 12.16
CA ASN A 41 8.85 -26.93 11.22
C ASN A 41 9.88 -28.05 10.95
N PRO A 42 9.64 -29.31 11.33
CA PRO A 42 10.65 -30.37 11.24
C PRO A 42 11.01 -30.72 9.78
N LYS A 43 10.19 -30.28 8.81
CA LYS A 43 10.47 -30.45 7.38
C LYS A 43 11.26 -29.29 6.78
N THR A 44 11.20 -28.11 7.40
CA THR A 44 11.90 -26.91 6.94
C THR A 44 12.22 -26.07 8.17
N ILE A 45 13.43 -26.22 8.71
CA ILE A 45 13.82 -25.53 9.94
C ILE A 45 14.09 -24.05 9.61
N THR A 46 13.30 -23.16 10.19
CA THR A 46 13.54 -21.72 10.16
C THR A 46 14.78 -21.39 10.98
N GLN A 47 15.74 -20.69 10.38
CA GLN A 47 16.89 -20.17 11.11
C GLN A 47 16.56 -18.76 11.60
N PHE A 48 16.46 -18.60 12.91
CA PHE A 48 16.30 -17.29 13.52
C PHE A 48 17.67 -16.66 13.84
N PRO A 49 17.86 -15.35 13.61
CA PRO A 49 19.07 -14.65 14.04
C PRO A 49 19.32 -14.74 15.54
N LYS A 50 18.25 -14.89 16.34
CA LYS A 50 18.29 -15.20 17.77
C LYS A 50 17.46 -16.44 18.05
N THR A 51 18.02 -17.41 18.76
CA THR A 51 17.28 -18.60 19.18
C THR A 51 16.08 -18.19 20.02
N PRO A 52 14.85 -18.64 19.68
CA PRO A 52 13.68 -18.42 20.53
C PRO A 52 13.95 -18.93 21.95
N THR A 53 13.65 -18.11 22.96
CA THR A 53 13.86 -18.45 24.37
C THR A 53 12.77 -19.36 24.93
N ASP A 54 11.62 -19.44 24.25
CA ASP A 54 10.54 -20.34 24.62
C ASP A 54 10.83 -21.78 24.15
N SER A 55 10.58 -22.72 25.05
CA SER A 55 10.66 -24.17 24.82
C SER A 55 9.42 -24.73 24.12
N SER A 56 8.33 -23.96 24.05
CA SER A 56 7.10 -24.33 23.37
C SER A 56 7.18 -24.13 21.85
N THR A 57 6.45 -24.95 21.09
CA THR A 57 6.25 -24.74 19.65
C THR A 57 5.19 -23.66 19.38
N SER A 58 5.42 -22.45 19.91
CA SER A 58 4.51 -21.32 19.73
C SER A 58 4.68 -20.67 18.36
N ASN A 59 3.61 -20.05 17.87
CA ASN A 59 3.67 -19.19 16.69
C ASN A 59 4.46 -17.92 17.03
N LEU A 60 5.36 -17.47 16.15
CA LEU A 60 6.22 -16.30 16.37
C LEU A 60 5.81 -15.12 15.48
N LEU A 61 5.41 -14.00 16.07
CA LEU A 61 5.23 -12.76 15.30
C LEU A 61 6.59 -12.20 14.87
N GLN A 62 6.86 -12.17 13.57
CA GLN A 62 8.04 -11.53 13.01
C GLN A 62 7.65 -10.19 12.37
N LEU A 63 8.30 -9.11 12.82
CA LEU A 63 8.26 -7.81 12.16
C LEU A 63 9.39 -7.75 11.11
N ASN A 64 9.02 -7.59 9.86
CA ASN A 64 9.94 -7.44 8.74
C ASN A 64 10.02 -5.99 8.30
N LEU A 65 11.23 -5.52 8.07
CA LEU A 65 11.49 -4.34 7.29
C LEU A 65 11.52 -4.75 5.83
N THR A 66 10.69 -4.13 4.99
CA THR A 66 10.66 -4.43 3.56
C THR A 66 10.93 -3.21 2.72
N GLY A 67 11.59 -3.47 1.59
CA GLY A 67 11.67 -2.51 0.51
C GLY A 67 10.52 -2.73 -0.48
N GLU A 68 10.01 -1.68 -1.09
CA GLU A 68 8.86 -1.70 -1.98
C GLU A 68 9.11 -0.75 -3.16
N THR A 69 8.74 -1.23 -4.35
CA THR A 69 8.67 -0.45 -5.57
C THR A 69 7.28 -0.57 -6.19
N GLN A 70 6.54 0.55 -6.33
CA GLN A 70 5.34 0.60 -7.17
C GLN A 70 5.63 1.34 -8.47
N VAL A 71 5.18 0.79 -9.60
CA VAL A 71 5.32 1.38 -10.93
C VAL A 71 3.95 1.49 -11.57
N PHE A 72 3.56 2.69 -11.96
CA PHE A 72 2.29 2.95 -12.65
C PHE A 72 2.51 3.16 -14.14
N SER A 73 1.68 2.54 -14.98
CA SER A 73 1.78 2.63 -16.44
C SER A 73 0.82 3.67 -17.01
N LYS A 74 0.77 3.77 -18.35
CA LYS A 74 -0.16 4.68 -19.03
C LYS A 74 -1.61 4.34 -18.67
N LEU A 75 -2.41 5.40 -18.47
CA LEU A 75 -3.84 5.29 -18.25
C LEU A 75 -4.53 4.58 -19.43
N LEU A 76 -5.42 3.66 -19.12
CA LEU A 76 -6.37 3.05 -20.02
C LEU A 76 -7.65 3.88 -19.96
N GLU A 77 -7.92 4.67 -21.00
CA GLU A 77 -9.00 5.66 -20.99
C GLU A 77 -10.38 5.04 -21.29
N HIS A 78 -10.42 3.98 -22.10
CA HIS A 78 -11.65 3.29 -22.50
C HIS A 78 -11.48 1.78 -22.37
N VAL A 79 -11.80 1.23 -21.21
CA VAL A 79 -11.86 -0.21 -20.97
C VAL A 79 -13.32 -0.65 -21.03
N PRO A 80 -13.78 -1.20 -22.17
CA PRO A 80 -15.19 -1.50 -22.37
C PRO A 80 -15.64 -2.69 -21.52
N ASN A 81 -16.80 -2.57 -20.88
CA ASN A 81 -17.51 -3.67 -20.25
C ASN A 81 -18.93 -3.72 -20.82
N ARG A 82 -19.28 -4.88 -21.41
CA ARG A 82 -20.50 -5.03 -22.19
C ARG A 82 -21.68 -5.39 -21.30
N GLY A 83 -22.77 -4.66 -21.46
CA GLY A 83 -24.03 -4.97 -20.82
C GLY A 83 -24.76 -6.13 -21.50
N LEU A 84 -25.73 -6.69 -20.78
CA LEU A 84 -26.65 -7.72 -21.29
C LEU A 84 -28.10 -7.33 -21.00
N PHE A 85 -29.00 -7.55 -21.97
CA PHE A 85 -30.41 -7.13 -21.92
C PHE A 85 -30.55 -5.62 -21.71
N ASP A 86 -31.18 -5.20 -20.61
CA ASP A 86 -31.42 -3.79 -20.29
C ASP A 86 -30.21 -3.12 -19.62
N GLN A 87 -29.14 -3.87 -19.35
CA GLN A 87 -27.89 -3.30 -18.87
C GLN A 87 -27.15 -2.60 -20.02
N ALA A 88 -26.83 -1.32 -19.81
CA ALA A 88 -26.02 -0.54 -20.75
C ALA A 88 -24.54 -0.94 -20.72
N ASP A 89 -23.86 -0.70 -21.84
CA ASP A 89 -22.40 -0.75 -21.88
C ASP A 89 -21.81 0.37 -21.02
N ILE A 90 -20.69 0.09 -20.37
CA ILE A 90 -19.92 1.10 -19.63
C ILE A 90 -18.46 1.06 -20.06
N ASP A 91 -17.80 2.22 -20.01
CA ASP A 91 -16.35 2.33 -20.13
C ASP A 91 -15.75 2.57 -18.75
N LEU A 92 -14.80 1.72 -18.38
CA LEU A 92 -13.99 1.89 -17.18
C LEU A 92 -12.70 2.63 -17.54
N ILE A 93 -12.13 3.33 -16.56
CA ILE A 93 -10.79 3.91 -16.67
C ILE A 93 -9.84 3.08 -15.81
N GLY A 94 -8.72 2.64 -16.36
CA GLY A 94 -7.75 1.79 -15.67
C GLY A 94 -6.37 2.43 -15.56
N LEU A 95 -5.72 2.31 -14.40
CA LEU A 95 -4.32 2.64 -14.21
C LEU A 95 -3.57 1.34 -13.88
N PRO A 96 -2.82 0.76 -14.84
CA PRO A 96 -2.05 -0.44 -14.58
C PRO A 96 -0.91 -0.14 -13.62
N TYR A 97 -0.65 -1.06 -12.70
CA TYR A 97 0.50 -0.96 -11.81
C TYR A 97 1.19 -2.31 -11.61
N THR A 98 2.44 -2.24 -11.18
CA THR A 98 3.16 -3.36 -10.59
C THR A 98 3.72 -2.95 -9.25
N GLN A 99 3.56 -3.77 -8.23
CA GLN A 99 4.20 -3.65 -6.93
C GLN A 99 5.26 -4.75 -6.80
N SER A 100 6.44 -4.41 -6.31
CA SER A 100 7.51 -5.36 -5.98
C SER A 100 7.94 -5.12 -4.55
N ILE A 101 8.10 -6.17 -3.75
CA ILE A 101 8.58 -6.06 -2.37
C ILE A 101 9.82 -6.93 -2.21
N VAL A 102 10.83 -6.39 -1.53
CA VAL A 102 12.08 -7.07 -1.18
C VAL A 102 12.24 -7.13 0.33
N ASP A 103 12.92 -8.16 0.82
CA ASP A 103 13.27 -8.25 2.24
C ASP A 103 14.43 -7.29 2.55
N ALA A 104 14.13 -6.21 3.27
CA ALA A 104 15.10 -5.18 3.62
C ALA A 104 15.63 -5.33 5.06
N MET A 105 15.45 -6.51 5.67
CA MET A 105 16.03 -6.80 6.98
C MET A 105 17.56 -6.62 6.92
N PRO A 106 18.16 -5.90 7.89
CA PRO A 106 19.59 -5.73 7.94
C PRO A 106 20.33 -7.07 8.03
N ASN A 107 21.52 -7.12 7.45
CA ASN A 107 22.47 -8.21 7.65
C ASN A 107 22.81 -8.35 9.15
N PRO A 108 23.37 -9.50 9.60
CA PRO A 108 23.77 -9.69 11.00
C PRO A 108 24.74 -8.62 11.55
N ASP A 109 25.48 -7.94 10.66
CA ASP A 109 26.39 -6.84 11.00
C ASP A 109 25.71 -5.45 11.02
N GLY A 110 24.39 -5.39 10.80
CA GLY A 110 23.58 -4.18 10.78
C GLY A 110 23.59 -3.42 9.45
N THR A 111 24.29 -3.92 8.42
CA THR A 111 24.31 -3.29 7.10
C THR A 111 23.05 -3.59 6.28
N VAL A 112 22.72 -2.71 5.34
CA VAL A 112 21.61 -2.93 4.39
C VAL A 112 22.04 -4.00 3.37
N PRO A 113 21.19 -4.99 3.05
CA PRO A 113 21.51 -5.98 2.02
C PRO A 113 21.75 -5.32 0.66
N GLU A 114 22.85 -5.65 -0.03
CA GLU A 114 23.13 -5.13 -1.38
C GLU A 114 22.17 -5.66 -2.45
N LYS A 115 21.68 -6.90 -2.27
CA LYS A 115 20.76 -7.59 -3.18
C LYS A 115 19.67 -8.30 -2.37
N PRO A 116 18.74 -7.53 -1.77
CA PRO A 116 17.68 -8.11 -0.96
C PRO A 116 16.82 -9.05 -1.83
N PRO A 117 16.42 -10.22 -1.32
CA PRO A 117 15.58 -11.15 -2.08
C PRO A 117 14.21 -10.52 -2.34
N ASN A 118 13.68 -10.74 -3.55
CA ASN A 118 12.29 -10.37 -3.86
C ASN A 118 11.36 -11.38 -3.17
N ILE A 119 10.43 -10.86 -2.37
CA ILE A 119 9.48 -11.64 -1.57
C ILE A 119 8.04 -11.44 -2.04
N HIS A 120 7.77 -10.49 -2.94
CA HIS A 120 6.44 -10.21 -3.44
C HIS A 120 6.48 -9.51 -4.79
N PHE A 121 5.53 -9.86 -5.66
CA PHE A 121 5.30 -9.16 -6.91
C PHE A 121 3.83 -9.18 -7.30
N GLU A 122 3.18 -8.03 -7.38
CA GLU A 122 1.76 -7.92 -7.71
C GLU A 122 1.58 -7.05 -8.96
N PRO A 123 1.20 -7.63 -10.11
CA PRO A 123 0.63 -6.88 -11.21
C PRO A 123 -0.87 -6.67 -10.98
N GLY A 124 -1.36 -5.49 -11.32
CA GLY A 124 -2.76 -5.14 -11.13
C GLY A 124 -3.21 -3.92 -11.90
N LEU A 125 -4.47 -3.54 -11.67
CA LEU A 125 -5.09 -2.33 -12.16
C LEU A 125 -5.83 -1.63 -11.02
N TRP A 126 -5.67 -0.31 -10.98
CA TRP A 126 -6.62 0.57 -10.31
C TRP A 126 -7.68 0.98 -11.32
N MET A 127 -8.94 0.69 -11.04
CA MET A 127 -10.05 0.89 -11.97
C MET A 127 -11.03 1.90 -11.40
N ARG A 128 -11.47 2.87 -12.22
CA ARG A 128 -12.65 3.68 -11.94
C ARG A 128 -13.82 3.09 -12.71
N VAL A 129 -14.84 2.66 -11.98
CA VAL A 129 -16.12 2.25 -12.53
C VAL A 129 -17.05 3.46 -12.48
N PRO A 130 -17.66 3.86 -13.62
CA PRO A 130 -18.61 4.97 -13.61
C PRO A 130 -19.85 4.62 -12.79
N GLN A 131 -20.60 5.64 -12.39
CA GLN A 131 -21.93 5.45 -11.84
C GLN A 131 -22.84 4.80 -12.90
N VAL A 132 -23.70 3.89 -12.48
CA VAL A 132 -24.74 3.28 -13.30
C VAL A 132 -26.08 3.65 -12.68
N GLU A 133 -26.96 4.31 -13.44
CA GLU A 133 -28.23 4.82 -12.93
C GLU A 133 -29.36 3.78 -12.99
N ASP A 134 -29.36 2.91 -14.00
CA ASP A 134 -30.49 2.01 -14.25
C ASP A 134 -30.24 0.57 -13.77
N MET A 135 -29.37 -0.17 -14.46
CA MET A 135 -29.20 -1.61 -14.23
C MET A 135 -27.73 -2.04 -14.28
N PRO A 136 -27.15 -2.54 -13.18
CA PRO A 136 -27.61 -2.36 -11.79
C PRO A 136 -27.39 -0.90 -11.34
N GLU A 137 -28.36 -0.29 -10.65
CA GLU A 137 -28.16 1.02 -10.01
C GLU A 137 -27.01 0.92 -9.00
N LEU A 138 -25.89 1.59 -9.29
CA LEU A 138 -24.67 1.56 -8.50
C LEU A 138 -23.97 2.92 -8.56
N ALA A 139 -23.54 3.41 -7.40
CA ALA A 139 -22.66 4.57 -7.34
C ALA A 139 -21.32 4.29 -8.05
N ALA A 140 -20.66 5.34 -8.53
CA ALA A 140 -19.30 5.23 -9.06
C ALA A 140 -18.38 4.62 -7.99
N SER A 141 -17.49 3.72 -8.42
CA SER A 141 -16.59 3.03 -7.52
C SER A 141 -15.15 3.05 -8.01
N PHE A 142 -14.23 2.84 -7.08
CA PHE A 142 -12.81 2.70 -7.32
C PHE A 142 -12.38 1.29 -6.91
N CYS A 143 -11.72 0.55 -7.80
CA CYS A 143 -11.38 -0.85 -7.58
C CYS A 143 -9.88 -1.07 -7.71
N ARG A 144 -9.29 -1.86 -6.81
CA ARG A 144 -7.97 -2.47 -6.96
C ARG A 144 -8.16 -3.93 -7.32
N ILE A 145 -7.66 -4.33 -8.49
CA ILE A 145 -7.60 -5.72 -8.90
C ILE A 145 -6.14 -6.14 -9.04
N GLY A 146 -5.77 -7.28 -8.46
CA GLY A 146 -4.37 -7.70 -8.39
C GLY A 146 -4.21 -9.22 -8.28
N SER A 147 -3.08 -9.72 -8.75
CA SER A 147 -2.67 -11.13 -8.61
C SER A 147 -1.38 -11.23 -7.80
N ILE A 148 -1.43 -11.94 -6.68
CA ILE A 148 -0.34 -12.09 -5.73
C ILE A 148 0.32 -13.46 -5.95
N PRO A 149 1.66 -13.55 -6.07
CA PRO A 149 2.34 -14.76 -6.53
C PRO A 149 2.38 -15.85 -5.45
N HIS A 150 2.02 -15.51 -4.22
CA HIS A 150 1.72 -16.43 -3.12
C HIS A 150 0.39 -17.17 -3.30
N GLY A 151 -0.28 -16.97 -4.45
CA GLY A 151 -1.46 -17.71 -4.85
C GLY A 151 -2.77 -17.11 -4.37
N THR A 152 -2.87 -15.79 -4.36
CA THR A 152 -4.11 -15.07 -4.04
C THR A 152 -4.39 -14.04 -5.12
N THR A 153 -5.63 -13.88 -5.56
CA THR A 153 -6.07 -12.74 -6.36
C THR A 153 -7.09 -11.94 -5.56
N ILE A 154 -7.14 -10.63 -5.81
CA ILE A 154 -8.04 -9.70 -5.12
C ILE A 154 -8.86 -8.89 -6.11
N ASN A 155 -10.09 -8.57 -5.70
CA ASN A 155 -10.91 -7.50 -6.24
C ASN A 155 -11.45 -6.70 -5.07
N ALA A 156 -10.76 -5.61 -4.73
CA ALA A 156 -11.10 -4.72 -3.64
C ALA A 156 -11.78 -3.46 -4.20
N GLN A 157 -12.91 -3.05 -3.64
CA GLN A 157 -13.71 -1.94 -4.14
C GLN A 157 -13.93 -0.89 -3.06
N GLY A 158 -13.99 0.36 -3.48
CA GLY A 158 -14.28 1.54 -2.67
C GLY A 158 -15.48 2.26 -3.28
N PHE A 159 -16.55 2.38 -2.49
CA PHE A 159 -17.76 3.10 -2.86
C PHE A 159 -17.88 4.46 -2.17
N ARG A 160 -16.94 4.77 -1.26
CA ARG A 160 -16.84 6.08 -0.65
C ARG A 160 -16.04 7.00 -1.55
N HIS A 161 -16.49 8.24 -1.68
CA HIS A 161 -15.69 9.28 -2.33
C HIS A 161 -14.36 9.46 -1.59
N ALA A 162 -13.31 9.75 -2.36
CA ALA A 162 -12.04 10.16 -1.78
C ALA A 162 -12.23 11.46 -0.99
N ILE A 163 -11.54 11.57 0.14
CA ILE A 163 -11.64 12.72 1.05
C ILE A 163 -10.33 13.48 0.94
N THR A 164 -10.40 14.74 0.52
CA THR A 164 -9.24 15.63 0.49
C THR A 164 -9.27 16.57 1.69
N SER A 165 -8.17 16.63 2.43
CA SER A 165 -7.96 17.58 3.52
C SER A 165 -6.65 18.35 3.33
N LYS A 166 -6.58 19.52 3.97
CA LYS A 166 -5.32 20.26 4.10
C LYS A 166 -4.43 19.58 5.13
N ASP A 167 -3.14 19.86 5.03
CA ASP A 167 -2.12 19.41 5.96
C ASP A 167 -1.91 17.88 5.93
N ALA A 168 -1.15 17.36 6.91
CA ALA A 168 -0.87 15.94 7.04
C ALA A 168 -2.16 15.11 7.21
N PRO A 169 -2.20 13.88 6.67
CA PRO A 169 -3.34 13.00 6.88
C PRO A 169 -3.53 12.64 8.35
N ASP A 170 -4.78 12.57 8.79
CA ASP A 170 -5.13 11.91 10.04
C ASP A 170 -5.12 10.39 9.81
N ILE A 171 -4.30 9.68 10.56
CA ILE A 171 -4.05 8.24 10.39
C ILE A 171 -4.43 7.52 11.69
N ASP A 172 -5.62 6.92 11.66
CA ASP A 172 -6.16 6.12 12.74
C ASP A 172 -5.22 4.97 13.14
N PRO A 173 -5.20 4.56 14.41
CA PRO A 173 -4.46 3.37 14.83
C PRO A 173 -5.01 2.10 14.18
N THR A 174 -4.14 1.12 13.95
CA THR A 174 -4.54 -0.21 13.48
C THR A 174 -4.07 -1.29 14.44
N ASP A 175 -4.97 -2.19 14.83
CA ASP A 175 -4.64 -3.30 15.73
C ASP A 175 -4.29 -4.56 14.92
N ILE A 176 -3.29 -5.29 15.41
CA ILE A 176 -2.85 -6.59 14.88
C ILE A 176 -3.15 -7.76 15.82
N THR A 177 -3.97 -7.52 16.85
CA THR A 177 -4.36 -8.55 17.83
C THR A 177 -5.17 -9.66 17.15
N PRO A 178 -4.73 -10.92 17.23
CA PRO A 178 -5.43 -12.05 16.62
C PRO A 178 -6.76 -12.32 17.29
N LEU A 179 -7.73 -12.80 16.51
CA LEU A 179 -9.07 -13.15 16.97
C LEU A 179 -9.28 -14.66 16.88
N LEU A 180 -9.87 -15.26 17.92
CA LEU A 180 -10.34 -16.65 17.85
C LEU A 180 -11.56 -16.73 16.92
N ILE A 181 -11.55 -17.69 16.01
CA ILE A 181 -12.73 -17.99 15.20
C ILE A 181 -13.67 -18.83 16.07
N GLU A 182 -14.85 -18.32 16.43
CA GLU A 182 -15.83 -19.07 17.22
C GLU A 182 -16.10 -20.44 16.58
N GLN A 183 -15.76 -21.50 17.30
CA GLN A 183 -16.10 -22.85 16.89
C GLN A 183 -17.34 -23.31 17.64
N VAL A 184 -18.34 -23.80 16.90
CA VAL A 184 -19.44 -24.54 17.50
C VAL A 184 -18.88 -25.82 18.11
N GLY A 185 -18.66 -25.83 19.44
CA GLY A 185 -18.50 -27.05 20.23
C GLY A 185 -17.08 -27.53 20.59
N ILE A 186 -16.05 -26.68 20.57
CA ILE A 186 -14.71 -27.04 21.09
C ILE A 186 -14.23 -25.95 22.07
N PRO A 187 -13.70 -26.30 23.26
CA PRO A 187 -13.17 -25.31 24.21
C PRO A 187 -12.00 -24.52 23.59
N PRO A 188 -11.85 -23.24 23.96
CA PRO A 188 -10.91 -22.33 23.31
C PRO A 188 -9.46 -22.83 23.44
N ILE A 189 -8.73 -22.74 22.33
CA ILE A 189 -7.27 -22.76 22.33
C ILE A 189 -6.82 -21.51 23.09
N ASN A 190 -5.82 -21.64 23.97
CA ASN A 190 -5.27 -20.59 24.84
C ASN A 190 -5.36 -19.17 24.22
N GLU A 191 -5.81 -18.20 25.00
CA GLU A 191 -5.95 -16.82 24.53
C GLU A 191 -4.63 -16.32 23.91
N PRO A 192 -4.69 -15.61 22.77
CA PRO A 192 -3.50 -15.00 22.19
C PRO A 192 -2.95 -13.96 23.16
N HIS A 193 -1.81 -14.25 23.79
CA HIS A 193 -1.11 -13.33 24.68
C HIS A 193 0.04 -12.64 23.94
N LYS A 194 0.05 -11.30 23.92
CA LYS A 194 1.22 -10.50 23.52
C LYS A 194 2.28 -10.62 24.63
N THR A 195 3.41 -11.26 24.36
CA THR A 195 4.56 -11.37 25.28
C THR A 195 5.69 -10.39 24.97
N ALA A 196 5.54 -9.56 23.93
CA ALA A 196 6.51 -8.52 23.59
C ALA A 196 6.30 -7.30 24.51
N THR A 197 7.24 -7.07 25.42
CA THR A 197 7.38 -5.81 26.16
C THR A 197 7.85 -4.72 25.20
N GLU A 198 7.04 -3.66 25.06
CA GLU A 198 7.45 -2.29 24.68
C GLU A 198 7.93 -2.04 23.24
N LEU A 199 7.10 -2.34 22.25
CA LEU A 199 7.21 -1.70 20.93
C LEU A 199 5.84 -1.12 20.57
N GLU A 200 5.69 0.21 20.62
CA GLU A 200 4.44 0.92 20.23
C GLU A 200 3.94 0.50 18.85
N ILE A 201 4.86 0.12 17.96
CA ILE A 201 4.60 -0.38 16.61
C ILE A 201 3.84 -1.73 16.58
N VAL A 202 3.98 -2.56 17.62
CA VAL A 202 3.25 -3.85 17.74
C VAL A 202 1.80 -3.61 18.15
N ASP A 203 1.52 -2.54 18.90
CA ASP A 203 0.15 -2.17 19.26
C ASP A 203 -0.52 -1.35 18.17
N ASP A 204 0.27 -0.53 17.46
CA ASP A 204 -0.20 0.24 16.33
C ASP A 204 0.90 0.44 15.26
N PRO A 205 0.92 -0.43 14.22
CA PRO A 205 1.80 -0.26 13.06
C PRO A 205 1.65 1.07 12.34
N ASN A 206 0.49 1.73 12.38
CA ASN A 206 0.28 3.02 11.72
C ASN A 206 1.08 4.16 12.37
N THR A 207 1.65 3.93 13.56
CA THR A 207 2.64 4.84 14.16
C THR A 207 3.79 5.16 13.20
N ILE A 208 4.23 4.19 12.38
CA ILE A 208 5.28 4.41 11.38
C ILE A 208 4.88 5.43 10.33
N LEU A 209 3.61 5.42 9.89
CA LEU A 209 3.13 6.37 8.89
C LEU A 209 3.06 7.79 9.48
N ARG A 210 2.64 7.90 10.75
CA ARG A 210 2.60 9.18 11.46
C ARG A 210 4.00 9.74 11.67
N GLN A 211 4.94 8.92 12.14
CA GLN A 211 6.36 9.31 12.27
C GLN A 211 6.97 9.74 10.94
N ALA A 212 6.61 9.09 9.84
CA ALA A 212 7.09 9.47 8.50
C ALA A 212 6.55 10.81 7.99
N ASN A 213 5.55 11.40 8.65
CA ASN A 213 4.99 12.70 8.33
C ASN A 213 5.52 13.82 9.23
N GLU A 214 6.15 13.49 10.36
CA GLU A 214 6.76 14.47 11.25
C GLU A 214 7.77 15.33 10.49
N GLY A 215 7.73 16.65 10.67
CA GLY A 215 8.66 17.58 10.04
C GLY A 215 8.48 17.81 8.53
N LYS A 216 7.48 17.19 7.87
CA LYS A 216 7.19 17.42 6.45
C LYS A 216 6.17 18.55 6.24
N ASP A 217 6.40 19.38 5.24
CA ASP A 217 5.42 20.37 4.76
C ASP A 217 4.41 19.70 3.82
N ILE A 218 3.46 18.98 4.42
CA ILE A 218 2.35 18.34 3.68
C ILE A 218 1.28 19.40 3.45
N ILE A 219 1.03 19.73 2.18
CA ILE A 219 0.13 20.81 1.77
C ILE A 219 -1.34 20.34 1.80
N GLU A 220 -1.55 19.14 1.25
CA GLU A 220 -2.84 18.50 1.10
C GLU A 220 -2.64 16.99 1.02
N ASN A 221 -3.66 16.25 1.42
CA ASN A 221 -3.71 14.81 1.26
C ASN A 221 -5.09 14.39 0.78
N THR A 222 -5.14 13.34 -0.03
CA THR A 222 -6.38 12.70 -0.48
C THR A 222 -6.40 11.26 -0.02
N MET A 223 -7.39 10.93 0.81
CA MET A 223 -7.62 9.61 1.37
C MET A 223 -8.64 8.81 0.55
N SER A 224 -8.37 7.52 0.35
CA SER A 224 -9.34 6.57 -0.21
C SER A 224 -9.22 5.21 0.46
N ILE A 225 -10.32 4.43 0.44
CA ILE A 225 -10.36 3.07 1.00
C ILE A 225 -10.90 2.13 -0.06
N VAL A 226 -10.26 0.96 -0.20
CA VAL A 226 -10.78 -0.17 -0.95
C VAL A 226 -10.85 -1.39 -0.06
N SER A 227 -11.86 -2.23 -0.25
CA SER A 227 -12.02 -3.48 0.49
C SER A 227 -12.57 -4.59 -0.40
N THR A 228 -12.08 -5.81 -0.22
CA THR A 228 -12.72 -7.00 -0.80
C THR A 228 -14.00 -7.38 -0.06
N TYR A 229 -14.24 -6.78 1.11
CA TYR A 229 -15.49 -6.90 1.85
C TYR A 229 -16.46 -5.81 1.39
N ALA A 230 -17.34 -6.16 0.46
CA ALA A 230 -18.33 -5.23 -0.06
C ALA A 230 -19.52 -5.07 0.91
N PRO A 231 -20.06 -3.84 1.10
CA PRO A 231 -21.27 -3.64 1.90
C PRO A 231 -22.43 -4.48 1.36
N PRO A 232 -23.34 -4.98 2.23
CA PRO A 232 -24.57 -5.62 1.78
C PRO A 232 -25.34 -4.72 0.80
N GLY A 233 -25.64 -5.22 -0.41
CA GLY A 233 -26.35 -4.45 -1.45
C GLY A 233 -25.47 -3.88 -2.55
N ALA A 234 -24.15 -3.78 -2.36
CA ALA A 234 -23.19 -3.30 -3.37
C ALA A 234 -22.31 -4.47 -3.83
N PHE A 235 -22.78 -5.25 -4.81
CA PHE A 235 -22.22 -6.59 -5.03
C PHE A 235 -21.12 -6.62 -6.08
N GLY A 236 -19.88 -6.73 -5.60
CA GLY A 236 -18.69 -7.11 -6.36
C GLY A 236 -17.47 -7.14 -5.45
N GLY A 237 -16.47 -7.97 -5.78
CA GLY A 237 -15.23 -8.06 -5.02
C GLY A 237 -15.00 -9.42 -4.37
N GLY A 238 -13.88 -9.55 -3.68
CA GLY A 238 -13.49 -10.77 -2.97
C GLY A 238 -12.03 -11.14 -3.14
N THR A 239 -11.67 -12.27 -2.54
CA THR A 239 -10.37 -12.93 -2.71
C THR A 239 -10.56 -14.28 -3.37
N SER A 240 -9.54 -14.77 -4.07
CA SER A 240 -9.49 -16.16 -4.55
C SER A 240 -8.11 -16.73 -4.27
N ASN A 241 -8.05 -17.90 -3.65
CA ASN A 241 -6.82 -18.53 -3.17
C ASN A 241 -6.53 -19.84 -3.92
N ILE A 242 -5.24 -20.16 -4.13
CA ILE A 242 -4.82 -21.45 -4.71
C ILE A 242 -5.00 -22.60 -3.71
N GLY A 243 -5.06 -23.82 -4.24
CA GLY A 243 -5.27 -25.03 -3.44
C GLY A 243 -4.23 -25.29 -2.35
N PHE A 244 -2.98 -24.83 -2.51
CA PHE A 244 -1.96 -24.94 -1.44
C PHE A 244 -2.35 -24.14 -0.19
N ASN A 245 -2.95 -22.97 -0.39
CA ASN A 245 -3.38 -22.08 0.68
C ASN A 245 -4.61 -22.66 1.38
N ILE A 246 -5.67 -22.96 0.63
CA ILE A 246 -6.97 -23.35 1.21
C ILE A 246 -7.08 -24.84 1.57
N GLY A 247 -6.35 -25.72 0.90
CA GLY A 247 -6.50 -27.16 1.04
C GLY A 247 -7.93 -27.66 0.74
N SER A 248 -8.21 -28.91 1.10
CA SER A 248 -9.56 -29.49 0.95
C SER A 248 -10.52 -29.09 2.08
N ASP A 249 -10.02 -28.49 3.16
CA ASP A 249 -10.79 -28.08 4.33
C ASP A 249 -11.12 -26.57 4.33
N GLU A 250 -10.79 -25.87 3.24
CA GLU A 250 -10.92 -24.42 3.08
C GLU A 250 -10.20 -23.61 4.16
N ARG A 251 -9.32 -24.26 4.94
CA ARG A 251 -8.63 -23.72 6.12
C ARG A 251 -9.56 -23.12 7.20
N LYS A 252 -10.86 -23.46 7.21
CA LYS A 252 -11.84 -22.96 8.19
C LYS A 252 -11.86 -23.72 9.52
N LYS A 253 -11.05 -24.77 9.69
CA LYS A 253 -11.10 -25.72 10.82
C LYS A 253 -9.76 -25.81 11.56
N THR A 254 -9.82 -26.11 12.85
CA THR A 254 -8.65 -26.41 13.70
C THR A 254 -8.16 -27.84 13.49
N GLY A 255 -6.90 -28.08 13.89
CA GLY A 255 -6.28 -29.40 13.84
C GLY A 255 -5.94 -29.81 12.41
N ALA A 256 -5.24 -28.91 11.71
CA ALA A 256 -4.74 -29.14 10.37
C ALA A 256 -3.93 -30.45 10.31
N SER A 257 -4.23 -31.31 9.33
CA SER A 257 -3.57 -32.61 9.23
C SER A 257 -3.43 -33.07 7.77
N ARG A 258 -2.55 -34.06 7.57
CA ARG A 258 -2.33 -34.65 6.24
C ARG A 258 -3.57 -35.38 5.75
N GLU A 259 -4.26 -36.08 6.65
CA GLU A 259 -5.48 -36.86 6.37
C GLU A 259 -6.60 -35.95 5.89
N LYS A 260 -6.71 -34.76 6.49
CA LYS A 260 -7.68 -33.72 6.12
C LYS A 260 -7.29 -32.96 4.84
N LYS A 261 -6.08 -33.18 4.31
CA LYS A 261 -5.49 -32.41 3.20
C LYS A 261 -5.58 -30.91 3.47
N SER A 262 -5.26 -30.52 4.69
CA SER A 262 -5.43 -29.16 5.17
C SER A 262 -4.55 -28.16 4.44
N GLY A 263 -5.10 -26.97 4.19
CA GLY A 263 -4.37 -25.86 3.59
C GLY A 263 -3.42 -25.18 4.56
N ASN A 264 -2.56 -24.30 4.06
CA ASN A 264 -1.68 -23.45 4.88
C ASN A 264 -2.42 -22.24 5.47
N ALA A 265 -3.16 -21.49 4.66
CA ALA A 265 -3.70 -20.17 4.98
C ALA A 265 -4.95 -19.88 4.16
N ASN A 266 -5.91 -19.13 4.68
CA ASN A 266 -6.99 -18.57 3.86
C ASN A 266 -6.99 -17.05 3.98
N ALA A 267 -6.68 -16.35 2.88
CA ALA A 267 -6.85 -14.90 2.82
C ALA A 267 -8.33 -14.60 2.59
N VAL A 268 -9.00 -14.16 3.65
CA VAL A 268 -10.46 -13.99 3.68
C VAL A 268 -10.86 -12.66 3.06
N ASP A 269 -10.22 -11.59 3.51
CA ASP A 269 -10.53 -10.25 3.10
C ASP A 269 -9.28 -9.36 3.15
N VAL A 270 -9.29 -8.33 2.32
CA VAL A 270 -8.25 -7.30 2.25
C VAL A 270 -8.95 -5.96 2.32
N THR A 271 -8.49 -5.10 3.21
CA THR A 271 -8.86 -3.67 3.26
C THR A 271 -7.59 -2.86 3.17
N ALA A 272 -7.58 -1.84 2.33
CA ALA A 272 -6.45 -0.93 2.20
C ALA A 272 -6.93 0.52 2.18
N GLN A 273 -6.32 1.32 3.05
CA GLN A 273 -6.49 2.76 3.10
C GLN A 273 -5.25 3.42 2.52
N TYR A 274 -5.44 4.35 1.59
CA TYR A 274 -4.39 5.09 0.91
C TYR A 274 -4.52 6.57 1.24
N TRP A 275 -3.37 7.23 1.38
CA TRP A 275 -3.25 8.68 1.43
C TRP A 275 -2.26 9.11 0.34
N VAL A 276 -2.73 9.93 -0.59
CA VAL A 276 -1.89 10.55 -1.61
C VAL A 276 -1.69 12.00 -1.23
N SER A 277 -0.49 12.34 -0.79
CA SER A 277 -0.14 13.64 -0.22
C SER A 277 0.73 14.45 -1.17
N LYS A 278 0.48 15.75 -1.25
CA LYS A 278 1.38 16.70 -1.90
C LYS A 278 2.28 17.32 -0.84
N ILE A 279 3.59 17.21 -1.03
CA ILE A 279 4.60 17.62 -0.06
C ILE A 279 5.51 18.66 -0.69
N ARG A 280 5.82 19.72 0.06
CA ARG A 280 6.91 20.65 -0.23
C ARG A 280 8.18 20.23 0.46
N ALA A 281 9.29 20.34 -0.25
CA ALA A 281 10.60 20.08 0.30
C ALA A 281 11.65 21.02 -0.32
N GLU A 282 12.79 21.09 0.33
CA GLU A 282 13.91 21.92 -0.07
C GLU A 282 15.03 21.06 -0.66
N VAL A 283 15.55 21.46 -1.83
CA VAL A 283 16.70 20.85 -2.48
C VAL A 283 17.83 21.88 -2.54
N GLU A 284 18.99 21.54 -1.96
CA GLU A 284 20.20 22.37 -2.06
C GLU A 284 20.89 22.13 -3.40
N LEU A 285 21.15 23.20 -4.16
CA LEU A 285 21.97 23.21 -5.36
C LEU A 285 23.33 23.85 -5.06
N ASP A 286 24.40 23.26 -5.58
CA ASP A 286 25.78 23.70 -5.39
C ASP A 286 26.48 23.96 -6.75
N PRO A 287 27.44 24.91 -6.85
CA PRO A 287 28.13 25.23 -8.10
C PRO A 287 28.92 24.06 -8.73
N SER A 288 29.25 23.04 -7.94
CA SER A 288 29.89 21.82 -8.42
C SER A 288 28.94 20.87 -9.15
N MET A 289 27.61 21.05 -9.01
CA MET A 289 26.61 20.19 -9.63
C MET A 289 26.55 20.36 -11.16
N ARG A 290 26.02 19.36 -11.86
CA ARG A 290 25.94 19.35 -13.33
C ARG A 290 24.58 18.83 -13.81
N VAL A 291 24.16 19.28 -15.00
CA VAL A 291 23.02 18.68 -15.69
C VAL A 291 23.25 17.17 -15.84
N GLY A 292 22.20 16.39 -15.58
CA GLY A 292 22.21 14.93 -15.55
C GLY A 292 22.58 14.33 -14.19
N GLN A 293 23.01 15.13 -13.21
CA GLN A 293 23.22 14.68 -11.84
C GLN A 293 21.89 14.44 -11.12
N LYS A 294 21.88 13.43 -10.23
CA LYS A 294 20.76 13.18 -9.31
C LYS A 294 20.83 14.11 -8.10
N VAL A 295 19.68 14.63 -7.68
CA VAL A 295 19.51 15.43 -6.46
C VAL A 295 18.23 15.02 -5.75
N SER A 296 18.21 15.22 -4.43
CA SER A 296 17.09 14.90 -3.55
C SER A 296 17.04 15.91 -2.42
N PRO A 297 15.86 16.12 -1.81
CA PRO A 297 15.77 16.77 -0.51
C PRO A 297 16.62 16.03 0.54
N ALA A 298 17.04 16.76 1.56
CA ALA A 298 17.69 16.13 2.70
C ALA A 298 16.72 15.17 3.40
N SER A 299 17.17 13.94 3.62
CA SER A 299 16.41 12.92 4.36
C SER A 299 16.40 13.26 5.86
N GLN A 300 15.23 13.14 6.50
CA GLN A 300 15.07 13.36 7.94
C GLN A 300 15.49 12.15 8.79
N GLY A 301 15.83 11.02 8.16
CA GLY A 301 16.33 9.83 8.83
C GLY A 301 16.39 8.60 7.92
N PRO A 302 16.96 7.47 8.38
CA PRO A 302 17.20 6.30 7.54
C PRO A 302 15.95 5.66 6.89
N ARG A 303 14.75 6.05 7.34
CA ARG A 303 13.45 5.55 6.88
C ARG A 303 12.62 6.60 6.14
N ASP A 304 13.20 7.78 5.91
CA ASP A 304 12.48 8.85 5.24
C ASP A 304 12.54 8.65 3.72
N ALA A 305 11.37 8.40 3.12
CA ALA A 305 11.21 8.33 1.68
C ALA A 305 11.25 9.74 1.09
N VAL A 306 12.38 10.12 0.51
CA VAL A 306 12.58 11.38 -0.22
C VAL A 306 12.57 11.14 -1.73
N PRO A 307 12.08 12.10 -2.53
CA PRO A 307 12.08 11.97 -3.98
C PRO A 307 13.50 12.12 -4.54
N GLU A 308 13.76 11.49 -5.68
CA GLU A 308 14.95 11.74 -6.51
C GLU A 308 14.58 12.51 -7.79
N PHE A 309 15.40 13.48 -8.18
CA PHE A 309 15.28 14.23 -9.43
C PHE A 309 16.59 14.28 -10.21
N TYR A 310 16.53 14.40 -11.53
CA TYR A 310 17.66 14.81 -12.34
C TYR A 310 17.67 16.32 -12.55
N ILE A 311 18.84 16.94 -12.40
CA ILE A 311 19.07 18.30 -12.88
C ILE A 311 18.98 18.28 -14.41
N ASP A 312 18.02 18.98 -14.98
CA ASP A 312 17.84 19.11 -16.43
C ASP A 312 18.33 20.48 -16.94
N ASN A 313 18.25 20.71 -18.24
CA ASN A 313 18.77 21.94 -18.88
C ASN A 313 17.95 23.21 -18.56
N GLU A 314 16.75 23.08 -17.99
CA GLU A 314 15.92 24.21 -17.57
C GLU A 314 16.27 24.73 -16.17
N VAL A 315 17.15 24.01 -15.44
CA VAL A 315 17.66 24.43 -14.14
C VAL A 315 19.00 25.14 -14.30
N GLU A 316 19.03 26.42 -13.93
CA GLU A 316 20.28 27.18 -13.81
C GLU A 316 21.04 26.78 -12.53
N ILE A 317 22.24 26.21 -12.69
CA ILE A 317 23.11 25.87 -11.56
C ILE A 317 23.68 27.16 -10.98
N PRO A 318 23.44 27.45 -9.69
CA PRO A 318 23.78 28.74 -9.09
C PRO A 318 25.31 28.88 -8.89
N PRO A 319 25.85 30.12 -8.88
CA PRO A 319 27.27 30.38 -8.63
C PRO A 319 27.68 30.22 -7.16
N CYS A 320 26.73 30.08 -6.26
CA CYS A 320 26.89 29.73 -4.84
C CYS A 320 25.77 28.79 -4.40
N LYS A 321 25.89 28.17 -3.23
CA LYS A 321 24.84 27.28 -2.69
C LYS A 321 23.49 28.01 -2.64
N LYS A 322 22.45 27.37 -3.18
CA LYS A 322 21.09 27.91 -3.18
C LYS A 322 20.09 26.79 -3.00
N THR A 323 19.12 27.02 -2.12
CA THR A 323 17.98 26.13 -1.95
C THR A 323 16.87 26.45 -2.94
N VAL A 324 16.28 25.42 -3.52
CA VAL A 324 15.05 25.52 -4.32
C VAL A 324 13.94 24.72 -3.66
N THR A 325 12.73 25.26 -3.67
CA THR A 325 11.54 24.56 -3.18
C THR A 325 10.97 23.70 -4.30
N VAL A 326 10.73 22.43 -3.99
CA VAL A 326 10.09 21.46 -4.87
C VAL A 326 8.80 20.96 -4.25
N ALA A 327 7.85 20.55 -5.09
CA ALA A 327 6.67 19.81 -4.67
C ALA A 327 6.68 18.39 -5.28
N TYR A 328 6.31 17.39 -4.48
CA TYR A 328 6.22 16.01 -4.93
C TYR A 328 5.02 15.29 -4.32
N THR A 329 4.65 14.16 -4.92
CA THR A 329 3.60 13.29 -4.41
C THR A 329 4.18 12.20 -3.54
N GLN A 330 3.73 12.08 -2.29
CA GLN A 330 3.98 10.94 -1.42
C GLN A 330 2.74 10.04 -1.40
N ILE A 331 2.94 8.73 -1.48
CA ILE A 331 1.88 7.76 -1.23
C ILE A 331 2.14 7.14 0.14
N GLN A 332 1.12 7.09 0.98
CA GLN A 332 1.10 6.24 2.16
C GLN A 332 -0.05 5.27 2.06
N TYR A 333 0.12 4.07 2.60
CA TYR A 333 -1.00 3.16 2.75
C TYR A 333 -0.89 2.32 4.02
N SER A 334 -2.04 1.92 4.54
CA SER A 334 -2.20 0.89 5.55
C SER A 334 -3.12 -0.18 5.00
N GLN A 335 -2.61 -1.39 4.84
CA GLN A 335 -3.32 -2.53 4.29
C GLN A 335 -3.44 -3.62 5.34
N MET A 336 -4.66 -4.06 5.60
CA MET A 336 -4.96 -5.20 6.44
C MET A 336 -5.45 -6.36 5.60
N VAL A 337 -4.80 -7.51 5.72
CA VAL A 337 -5.24 -8.79 5.18
C VAL A 337 -5.69 -9.66 6.35
N MET A 338 -6.94 -10.10 6.36
CA MET A 338 -7.40 -11.08 7.33
C MET A 338 -7.04 -12.48 6.85
N LEU A 339 -6.15 -13.13 7.57
CA LEU A 339 -5.69 -14.47 7.27
C LEU A 339 -6.22 -15.47 8.31
N ASP A 340 -6.99 -16.45 7.85
CA ASP A 340 -7.41 -17.56 8.71
C ASP A 340 -6.32 -18.63 8.73
N PHE A 341 -5.81 -18.90 9.92
CA PHE A 341 -4.81 -19.93 10.19
C PHE A 341 -5.26 -20.80 11.36
N ASN A 342 -5.58 -22.07 11.09
CA ASN A 342 -5.80 -23.09 12.12
C ASN A 342 -6.82 -22.65 13.19
N GLY A 343 -7.93 -22.03 12.76
CA GLY A 343 -8.99 -21.54 13.67
C GLY A 343 -8.73 -20.18 14.32
N ILE A 344 -7.69 -19.47 13.90
CA ILE A 344 -7.39 -18.12 14.36
C ILE A 344 -7.45 -17.19 13.14
N LYS A 345 -8.15 -16.05 13.27
CA LYS A 345 -8.14 -14.98 12.29
C LYS A 345 -7.05 -13.99 12.69
N TRP A 346 -6.08 -13.82 11.81
CA TRP A 346 -4.90 -12.97 12.02
C TRP A 346 -5.01 -11.71 11.17
N PRO A 347 -5.06 -10.51 11.79
CA PRO A 347 -4.91 -9.25 11.08
C PRO A 347 -3.45 -9.10 10.65
N HIS A 348 -3.20 -9.22 9.34
CA HIS A 348 -1.89 -9.01 8.75
C HIS A 348 -1.79 -7.61 8.16
N VAL A 349 -1.08 -6.72 8.85
CA VAL A 349 -1.05 -5.28 8.52
C VAL A 349 0.24 -4.87 7.82
N THR A 350 0.18 -4.40 6.59
CA THR A 350 1.32 -3.79 5.88
C THR A 350 1.14 -2.28 5.82
N VAL A 351 2.13 -1.51 6.29
CA VAL A 351 2.13 -0.04 6.19
C VAL A 351 3.26 0.44 5.31
N ALA A 352 3.06 1.42 4.44
CA ALA A 352 4.12 1.93 3.57
C ALA A 352 4.14 3.46 3.45
N THR A 353 5.33 4.04 3.33
CA THR A 353 5.54 5.39 2.80
C THR A 353 6.40 5.32 1.54
N LEU A 354 5.94 6.00 0.49
CA LEU A 354 6.42 5.86 -0.87
C LEU A 354 6.68 7.25 -1.49
N ALA A 355 7.88 7.46 -2.01
CA ALA A 355 8.26 8.69 -2.71
C ALA A 355 8.81 8.41 -4.13
N PRO A 356 8.67 9.36 -5.07
CA PRO A 356 9.20 9.27 -6.43
C PRO A 356 10.69 8.91 -6.54
N ILE A 357 11.03 7.88 -7.31
CA ILE A 357 12.42 7.52 -7.62
C ILE A 357 12.66 7.45 -9.13
N ILE A 358 13.92 7.62 -9.51
CA ILE A 358 14.38 7.88 -10.87
C ILE A 358 14.34 6.67 -11.85
N ASP A 359 14.01 5.46 -11.40
CA ASP A 359 14.36 4.21 -12.09
C ASP A 359 13.89 4.05 -13.56
N ARG A 360 12.81 4.71 -14.02
CA ARG A 360 12.21 4.43 -15.36
C ARG A 360 11.89 5.65 -16.22
N LYS A 361 11.23 6.68 -15.68
CA LYS A 361 11.32 8.04 -16.25
C LYS A 361 12.20 8.86 -15.35
N LYS A 362 12.92 9.80 -15.97
CA LYS A 362 13.83 10.74 -15.32
C LYS A 362 13.00 11.91 -14.75
N PRO A 363 12.41 11.85 -13.54
CA PRO A 363 11.79 13.03 -12.96
C PRO A 363 12.81 14.15 -12.99
N THR A 364 12.42 15.30 -13.54
CA THR A 364 13.32 16.43 -13.74
C THR A 364 13.10 17.44 -12.63
N LEU A 365 14.17 18.07 -12.16
CA LEU A 365 14.09 19.02 -11.06
C LEU A 365 13.21 20.22 -11.44
N SER A 366 13.33 20.74 -12.68
CA SER A 366 12.49 21.82 -13.19
C SER A 366 10.99 21.53 -13.07
N SER A 367 10.57 20.30 -13.38
CA SER A 367 9.16 19.90 -13.32
C SER A 367 8.59 19.86 -11.91
N ALA A 368 9.47 19.71 -10.90
CA ALA A 368 9.10 19.64 -9.50
C ALA A 368 9.26 20.99 -8.78
N MET A 369 10.07 21.91 -9.31
CA MET A 369 10.27 23.23 -8.71
C MET A 369 8.95 24.00 -8.66
N GLU A 370 8.58 24.49 -7.48
CA GLU A 370 7.52 25.48 -7.38
C GLU A 370 8.09 26.81 -7.86
N TYR A 371 7.69 27.23 -9.07
CA TYR A 371 7.95 28.61 -9.47
C TYR A 371 7.22 29.52 -8.49
N VAL A 372 7.97 30.23 -7.66
CA VAL A 372 7.51 31.46 -7.03
C VAL A 372 7.15 32.38 -8.20
N LYS A 373 5.90 32.34 -8.66
CA LYS A 373 5.36 33.41 -9.49
C LYS A 373 5.60 34.67 -8.67
N ASN A 374 6.51 35.51 -9.14
CA ASN A 374 6.88 36.78 -8.54
C ASN A 374 5.65 37.51 -7.99
N SER A 375 5.42 37.41 -6.68
CA SER A 375 4.66 38.41 -5.94
C SER A 375 5.61 39.59 -5.73
N SER A 376 5.78 40.39 -6.78
CA SER A 376 6.33 41.75 -6.78
C SER A 376 6.20 42.32 -8.20
N ILE A 377 5.07 42.97 -8.49
CA ILE A 377 4.93 44.43 -8.73
C ILE A 377 3.52 44.80 -8.25
#